data_AF-A0A7Z6WIF7-F1
#
_entry.id   AF-A0A7Z6WIF7-F1
#
_cell.length_a   1.000
_cell.length_b   1.000
_cell.length_c   1.000
_cell.angle_alpha   90.00
_cell.angle_beta   90.00
_cell.angle_gamma   90.00
#
_symmetry.space_group_name_H-M   'P 1'
#
loop_
_entity.id
_entity.type
_entity.pdbx_description
1 polymer ?
#
loop_
_entity_poly.entity_id
_entity_poly.type
_entity_poly.pdbx_seq_one_letter_code
_entity_poly.pdbx_strand_id
1 'polypeptide(L)'
;FWSFPIIETSPLSQQLDLFDDNRSNPIIWQTQNETFQREYQLKPQWTDNHFPNIKHTFSHQKWTIELIEGVVKATDLPNAPHLKWVAIEDFSLYPFATPQKKMLENYLKQKNA
;
A
#
# COMPACT_ATOMS: atom_id res chain seq x y z
N PHE A 1 -15.41 -6.29 0.47
CA PHE A 1 -14.38 -6.65 -0.54
C PHE A 1 -13.04 -6.70 0.19
N TRP A 2 -12.18 -7.65 -0.17
CA TRP A 2 -10.81 -7.69 0.31
C TRP A 2 -9.92 -6.82 -0.58
N SER A 3 -8.81 -6.35 -0.04
CA SER A 3 -7.90 -5.44 -0.73
C SER A 3 -6.48 -5.68 -0.27
N PHE A 4 -5.52 -5.54 -1.19
CA PHE A 4 -4.14 -5.30 -0.80
C PHE A 4 -4.02 -3.91 -0.17
N PRO A 5 -3.09 -3.71 0.77
CA PRO A 5 -2.80 -2.39 1.33
C PRO A 5 -2.51 -1.36 0.24
N ILE A 6 -3.19 -0.22 0.31
CA ILE A 6 -2.94 0.95 -0.54
C ILE A 6 -2.67 2.11 0.41
N ILE A 7 -1.50 2.73 0.26
CA ILE A 7 -1.12 3.93 1.01
C ILE A 7 -1.19 5.11 0.05
N GLU A 8 -1.96 6.14 0.40
CA GLU A 8 -2.08 7.34 -0.43
C GLU A 8 -0.76 8.12 -0.43
N THR A 9 -0.30 8.50 -1.62
CA THR A 9 0.82 9.42 -1.79
C THR A 9 0.34 10.85 -1.64
N SER A 10 -0.04 11.24 -0.43
CA SER A 10 -0.25 12.66 -0.13
C SER A 10 1.04 13.24 0.43
N PRO A 11 1.51 14.43 0.00
CA PRO A 11 2.42 15.18 0.84
C PRO A 11 1.69 15.38 2.17
N LEU A 12 2.31 15.00 3.27
CA LEU A 12 1.80 15.24 4.61
C LEU A 12 1.86 16.76 4.86
N SER A 13 1.00 17.53 4.19
CA SER A 13 0.62 18.85 4.65
C SER A 13 0.00 18.57 5.99
N GLN A 14 0.78 18.80 7.05
CA GLN A 14 0.26 19.03 8.38
C GLN A 14 -1.11 19.67 8.22
N GLN A 15 -2.12 19.08 8.84
CA GLN A 15 -3.23 19.85 9.38
C GLN A 15 -2.69 21.24 9.67
N LEU A 16 -3.05 22.21 8.82
CA LEU A 16 -2.50 23.56 8.89
C LEU A 16 -2.90 24.04 10.28
N ASP A 17 -1.98 24.00 11.24
CA ASP A 17 -2.06 24.83 12.42
C ASP A 17 -1.93 26.25 11.88
N LEU A 18 -3.07 26.81 11.48
CA LEU A 18 -3.25 28.17 10.98
C LEU A 18 -2.93 29.23 12.05
N PHE A 19 -2.30 28.83 13.16
CA PHE A 19 -2.05 29.64 14.34
C PHE A 19 -0.62 29.58 14.88
N ASP A 20 0.31 28.79 14.31
CA ASP A 20 1.69 28.76 14.81
C ASP A 20 2.60 29.63 13.94
N ASP A 21 2.52 30.94 14.17
CA ASP A 21 3.61 31.84 13.80
C ASP A 21 4.84 31.39 14.60
N ASN A 22 5.93 31.04 13.88
CA ASN A 22 7.31 31.11 14.36
C ASN A 22 8.10 29.81 14.68
N ARG A 23 7.93 28.69 13.97
CA ARG A 23 9.01 27.66 13.91
C ARG A 23 9.10 26.98 12.54
N SER A 24 10.29 27.02 11.95
CA SER A 24 10.69 26.14 10.83
C SER A 24 10.70 24.68 11.30
N ASN A 25 9.52 24.06 11.37
CA ASN A 25 9.43 22.62 11.60
C ASN A 25 10.01 21.90 10.38
N PRO A 26 11.03 21.03 10.53
CA PRO A 26 11.49 20.22 9.42
C PRO A 26 10.33 19.33 8.96
N ILE A 27 10.02 19.38 7.66
CA ILE A 27 9.02 18.50 7.06
C ILE A 27 9.50 17.07 7.22
N ILE A 28 8.89 16.31 8.15
CA ILE A 28 9.11 14.88 8.26
C ILE A 28 8.24 14.22 7.19
N TRP A 29 8.84 13.92 6.04
CA TRP A 29 8.22 13.05 5.05
C TRP A 29 8.20 11.64 5.62
N GLN A 30 7.06 11.20 6.18
CA GLN A 30 6.86 9.77 6.39
C GLN A 30 6.85 9.10 5.03
N THR A 31 7.77 8.15 4.85
CA THR A 31 7.76 7.32 3.64
C THR A 31 6.54 6.41 3.67
N GLN A 32 6.00 6.05 2.50
CA GLN A 32 4.85 5.15 2.38
C GLN A 32 5.13 3.80 3.07
N ASN A 33 6.39 3.37 3.03
CA ASN A 33 6.90 2.20 3.71
C ASN A 33 6.76 2.32 5.24
N GLU A 34 7.12 3.45 5.84
CA GLU A 34 6.94 3.67 7.28
C GLU A 34 5.46 3.71 7.69
N THR A 35 4.60 4.32 6.86
CA THR A 35 3.15 4.31 7.09
C THR A 35 2.61 2.89 7.09
N PHE A 36 2.99 2.07 6.10
CA PHE A 36 2.64 0.65 6.07
C PHE A 36 3.09 -0.07 7.35
N GLN A 37 4.36 0.11 7.75
CA GLN A 37 4.89 -0.58 8.92
C GLN A 37 4.13 -0.24 10.20
N ARG A 38 3.68 1.00 10.35
CA ARG A 38 2.90 1.46 11.49
C ARG A 38 1.47 0.92 11.47
N GLU A 39 0.77 1.06 10.35
CA GLU A 39 -0.65 0.66 10.24
C GLU A 39 -0.84 -0.84 10.37
N TYR A 40 0.01 -1.60 9.68
CA TYR A 40 -0.07 -3.06 9.65
C TYR A 40 0.80 -3.72 10.71
N GLN A 41 1.63 -2.96 11.43
CA GLN A 41 2.57 -3.47 12.45
C GLN A 41 3.47 -4.61 11.91
N LEU A 42 3.80 -4.55 10.62
CA LEU A 42 4.67 -5.50 9.92
C LEU A 42 5.96 -4.80 9.50
N LYS A 43 7.09 -5.51 9.51
CA LYS A 43 8.39 -4.98 9.06
C LYS A 43 8.91 -5.78 7.87
N PRO A 44 8.37 -5.57 6.66
CA PRO A 44 8.86 -6.22 5.46
C PRO A 44 10.29 -5.79 5.14
N GLN A 45 11.04 -6.70 4.53
CA GLN A 45 12.22 -6.38 3.75
C GLN A 45 11.76 -5.97 2.36
N TRP A 46 11.81 -4.68 2.06
CA TRP A 46 11.44 -4.14 0.76
C TRP A 46 12.43 -4.58 -0.32
N THR A 47 11.94 -4.75 -1.53
CA THR A 47 12.76 -5.12 -2.71
C THR A 47 12.87 -3.96 -3.67
N ASP A 48 13.94 -3.92 -4.45
CA ASP A 48 14.13 -2.93 -5.52
C ASP A 48 13.43 -3.33 -6.84
N ASN A 49 12.41 -4.20 -6.76
CA ASN A 49 11.66 -4.62 -7.93
C ASN A 49 10.77 -3.48 -8.42
N HIS A 50 10.90 -3.15 -9.70
CA HIS A 50 10.13 -2.09 -10.33
C HIS A 50 8.98 -2.69 -11.13
N PHE A 51 7.77 -2.19 -10.90
CA PHE A 51 6.57 -2.61 -11.59
C PHE A 51 6.01 -1.44 -12.42
N PRO A 52 5.36 -1.70 -13.55
CA PRO A 52 4.71 -0.64 -14.32
C PRO A 52 3.56 -0.02 -13.51
N ASN A 53 3.41 1.30 -13.63
CA ASN A 53 2.32 2.03 -13.00
C ASN A 53 0.95 1.56 -13.49
N ILE A 54 0.02 1.34 -12.55
CA ILE A 54 -1.33 0.87 -12.84
C ILE A 54 -2.28 2.06 -12.83
N LYS A 55 -3.01 2.26 -13.92
CA LYS A 55 -4.02 3.32 -14.04
C LYS A 55 -5.42 2.75 -13.91
N HIS A 56 -6.24 3.38 -13.06
CA HIS A 56 -7.66 3.07 -12.93
C HIS A 56 -8.50 4.35 -12.90
N THR A 57 -9.60 4.38 -13.66
CA THR A 57 -10.51 5.52 -13.71
C THR A 57 -11.85 5.11 -13.12
N PHE A 58 -12.23 5.74 -12.01
CA PHE A 58 -13.57 5.76 -11.47
C PHE A 58 -14.34 6.96 -12.06
N SER A 59 -15.67 6.98 -11.90
CA SER A 59 -16.50 8.07 -12.40
C SER A 59 -16.10 9.45 -11.85
N HIS A 60 -15.54 9.49 -10.64
CA HIS A 60 -15.18 10.73 -9.92
C HIS A 60 -13.67 10.90 -9.69
N GLN A 61 -12.84 9.90 -10.00
CA GLN A 61 -11.41 9.97 -9.68
C GLN A 61 -10.56 9.09 -10.61
N LYS A 62 -9.29 9.46 -10.77
CA LYS A 62 -8.30 8.66 -11.47
C LYS A 62 -7.19 8.28 -10.51
N TRP A 63 -6.93 6.99 -10.39
CA TRP A 63 -5.85 6.46 -9.59
C TRP A 63 -4.69 6.09 -10.50
N THR A 64 -3.49 6.50 -10.09
CA THR A 64 -2.23 5.95 -10.58
C THR A 64 -1.59 5.25 -9.39
N ILE A 65 -1.42 3.94 -9.49
CA ILE A 65 -0.96 3.09 -8.40
C ILE A 65 0.43 2.57 -8.75
N GLU A 66 1.37 2.77 -7.85
CA GLU A 66 2.69 2.14 -7.86
C GLU A 66 2.64 0.88 -7.01
N LEU A 67 3.28 -0.20 -7.48
CA LEU A 67 3.42 -1.43 -6.68
C LEU A 67 4.78 -1.45 -6.03
N ILE A 68 4.78 -1.70 -4.71
CA ILE A 68 5.98 -1.94 -3.92
C ILE A 68 5.90 -3.36 -3.40
N GLU A 69 6.96 -4.13 -3.61
CA GLU A 69 7.07 -5.48 -3.07
C GLU A 69 7.94 -5.49 -1.80
N GLY A 70 7.47 -6.21 -0.79
CA GLY A 70 8.25 -6.53 0.39
C GLY A 70 7.97 -7.95 0.89
N VAL A 71 8.98 -8.55 1.52
CA VAL A 71 8.90 -9.91 2.10
C VAL A 71 8.90 -9.81 3.61
N VAL A 72 7.88 -10.37 4.26
CA VAL A 72 7.77 -10.43 5.72
C VAL A 72 8.13 -11.84 6.20
N LYS A 73 9.05 -11.94 7.18
CA LYS A 73 9.41 -13.23 7.80
C LYS A 73 8.50 -13.63 8.96
N ALA A 74 7.65 -12.71 9.42
CA ALA A 74 6.70 -12.96 10.50
C ALA A 74 5.64 -13.97 10.05
N THR A 75 5.42 -15.00 10.87
CA THR A 75 4.36 -15.99 10.67
C THR A 75 3.02 -15.48 11.19
N ASP A 76 3.04 -14.65 12.23
CA ASP A 76 1.84 -14.13 12.87
C ASP A 76 1.53 -12.72 12.37
N LEU A 77 0.25 -12.48 12.11
CA LEU A 77 -0.27 -11.12 11.96
C LEU A 77 -0.54 -10.54 13.35
N PRO A 78 -0.51 -9.20 13.50
CA PRO A 78 -1.09 -8.56 14.67
C PRO A 78 -2.53 -9.05 14.85
N ASN A 79 -3.01 -9.09 16.10
CA ASN A 79 -4.37 -9.52 16.40
C ASN A 79 -5.40 -8.51 15.87
N ALA A 80 -5.65 -8.58 14.57
CA ALA A 80 -6.46 -7.68 13.78
C ALA A 80 -7.39 -8.53 12.90
N PRO A 81 -8.71 -8.58 13.18
CA PRO A 81 -9.64 -9.49 12.50
C PRO A 81 -9.83 -9.18 11.00
N HIS A 82 -9.32 -8.04 10.54
CA HIS A 82 -9.37 -7.60 9.15
C HIS A 82 -8.09 -7.91 8.34
N LEU A 83 -7.06 -8.48 8.98
CA LEU A 83 -5.83 -8.90 8.31
C LEU A 83 -5.77 -10.41 8.18
N LYS A 84 -5.30 -10.89 7.02
CA LYS A 84 -5.17 -12.32 6.76
C LYS A 84 -4.02 -12.61 5.80
N TRP A 85 -3.20 -13.59 6.15
CA TRP A 85 -2.28 -14.22 5.19
C TRP A 85 -3.10 -15.16 4.30
N VAL A 86 -2.99 -14.98 2.99
CA VAL A 86 -3.75 -15.74 2.02
C VAL A 86 -2.78 -16.26 0.95
N ALA A 87 -2.85 -17.56 0.65
CA ALA A 87 -2.08 -18.14 -0.44
C ALA A 87 -2.60 -17.66 -1.79
N ILE A 88 -1.72 -17.56 -2.79
CA ILE A 88 -2.08 -17.06 -4.13
C ILE A 88 -3.18 -17.93 -4.77
N GLU A 89 -3.15 -19.24 -4.56
CA GLU A 89 -4.16 -20.19 -5.03
C GLU A 89 -5.57 -19.91 -4.47
N ASP A 90 -5.65 -19.39 -3.25
CA ASP A 90 -6.89 -19.08 -2.57
C ASP A 90 -7.47 -17.71 -2.95
N PHE A 91 -6.74 -16.87 -3.71
CA PHE A 91 -7.20 -15.52 -4.06
C PHE A 91 -8.56 -15.53 -4.80
N SER A 92 -8.88 -16.59 -5.53
CA SER A 92 -10.18 -16.77 -6.19
C SER A 92 -11.36 -16.80 -5.21
N LEU A 93 -11.12 -17.17 -3.95
CA LEU A 93 -12.13 -17.22 -2.88
C LEU A 93 -12.44 -15.83 -2.29
N TYR A 94 -11.63 -14.81 -2.60
CA TYR A 94 -11.75 -13.48 -2.02
C TYR A 94 -12.29 -12.48 -3.05
N PRO A 95 -13.39 -11.76 -2.75
CA PRO A 95 -13.89 -10.75 -3.65
C PRO A 95 -12.99 -9.51 -3.63
N PHE A 96 -12.20 -9.33 -4.70
CA PHE A 96 -11.39 -8.14 -4.95
C PHE A 96 -12.11 -7.14 -5.87
N ALA A 97 -11.90 -5.84 -5.62
CA ALA A 97 -12.32 -4.79 -6.54
C ALA A 97 -11.45 -4.80 -7.83
N THR A 98 -11.95 -4.22 -8.91
CA THR A 98 -11.25 -4.20 -10.21
C THR A 98 -9.82 -3.62 -10.16
N PRO A 99 -9.52 -2.51 -9.45
CA PRO A 99 -8.14 -2.04 -9.31
C PRO A 99 -7.22 -3.07 -8.64
N GLN A 100 -7.70 -3.74 -7.59
CA GLN A 100 -6.94 -4.74 -6.83
C GLN A 100 -6.64 -5.98 -7.70
N LYS A 101 -7.58 -6.39 -8.55
CA LYS A 101 -7.34 -7.45 -9.55
C LYS A 101 -6.25 -7.05 -10.54
N LYS A 102 -6.27 -5.81 -11.05
CA LYS A 102 -5.21 -5.29 -11.93
C LYS A 102 -3.84 -5.25 -11.25
N MET A 103 -3.79 -4.92 -9.96
CA MET A 103 -2.57 -4.97 -9.15
C MET A 103 -1.97 -6.38 -9.13
N LEU A 104 -2.78 -7.37 -8.79
CA LEU A 104 -2.37 -8.77 -8.78
C LEU A 104 -1.89 -9.26 -10.16
N GLU A 105 -2.64 -8.95 -11.23
CA GLU A 105 -2.27 -9.34 -12.59
C GLU A 105 -0.91 -8.78 -13.02
N ASN A 106 -0.62 -7.51 -12.71
CA ASN A 106 0.67 -6.90 -13.03
C ASN A 106 1.81 -7.52 -12.22
N TYR A 107 1.57 -7.75 -10.92
CA TYR A 107 2.53 -8.40 -10.05
C TYR A 107 2.90 -9.82 -10.56
N LEU A 108 1.91 -10.66 -10.85
CA LEU A 108 2.13 -12.03 -11.30
C LEU A 108 2.77 -12.10 -12.70
N LYS A 109 2.41 -11.20 -13.61
CA LYS A 109 3.04 -11.13 -14.94
C LYS A 109 4.54 -10.89 -14.85
N GLN A 110 4.98 -10.00 -13.95
CA GLN A 110 6.40 -9.70 -13.77
C GLN A 110 7.15 -10.84 -13.07
N LYS A 111 6.50 -11.57 -12.15
CA LYS A 111 7.11 -12.70 -11.45
C LYS A 111 7.26 -13.95 -12.29
N ASN A 112 6.43 -14.10 -13.31
CA ASN A 112 6.46 -15.22 -14.25
C ASN A 112 7.23 -14.90 -15.54
N ALA A 113 7.80 -13.69 -15.66
CA ALA A 113 8.61 -13.25 -16.80
C ALA A 113 10.10 -13.55 -16.55
#